data_AF-A0A821IGG0-F1
#
_entry.id   AF-A0A821IGG0-F1
#
_cell.length_a   1.000
_cell.length_b   1.000
_cell.length_c   1.000
_cell.angle_alpha   90.00
_cell.angle_beta   90.00
_cell.angle_gamma   90.00
#
_symmetry.space_group_name_H-M   'P 1'
#
loop_
_entity.id
_entity.type
_entity.pdbx_description
1 polymer ?
#
loop_
_entity_poly.entity_id
_entity_poly.type
_entity_poly.pdbx_seq_one_letter_code
_entity_poly.pdbx_strand_id
1 'polypeptide(L)'
;MQYSQQEHLYQSIENPAGDAGCRSFIYISIDSNGYKGSNYAEHNHPPNYQRTKRLLVLQKVKDRVLLEPTPVTRIIEDEYIKKQFEH
;
A
#
# COMPACT_ATOMS: atom_id res chain seq x y z
N MET A 1 26.57 -21.13 -11.89
CA MET A 1 26.03 -20.30 -10.79
C MET A 1 26.33 -18.86 -11.13
N GLN A 2 25.33 -17.99 -11.28
CA GLN A 2 25.43 -16.56 -10.95
C GLN A 2 24.02 -15.96 -11.01
N TYR A 3 23.63 -15.41 -9.86
CA TYR A 3 22.29 -14.95 -9.53
C TYR A 3 21.98 -13.58 -10.13
N SER A 4 20.76 -13.50 -10.65
CA SER A 4 19.78 -12.41 -10.60
C SER A 4 20.22 -10.98 -10.86
N GLN A 5 19.79 -10.47 -12.01
CA GLN A 5 19.42 -9.06 -12.17
C GLN A 5 18.30 -8.76 -11.16
N GLN A 6 18.66 -8.18 -10.01
CA GLN A 6 17.70 -7.54 -9.12
C GLN A 6 17.24 -6.27 -9.83
N GLU A 7 16.04 -6.31 -10.40
CA GLU A 7 15.36 -5.12 -10.88
C GLU A 7 15.06 -4.23 -9.67
N HIS A 8 15.87 -3.17 -9.54
CA HIS A 8 15.60 -2.06 -8.64
C HIS A 8 14.37 -1.31 -9.14
N LEU A 9 13.17 -1.82 -8.84
CA LEU A 9 11.91 -1.09 -9.01
C LEU A 9 11.70 -0.10 -7.86
N TYR A 10 12.71 0.73 -7.60
CA TYR A 10 12.70 1.76 -6.57
C TYR A 10 13.18 3.08 -7.19
N GLN A 11 12.37 3.70 -8.05
CA GLN A 11 12.46 5.15 -8.22
C GLN A 11 11.24 5.77 -8.87
N SER A 12 10.97 7.00 -8.42
CA SER A 12 9.94 7.93 -8.86
C SER A 12 8.49 7.47 -8.69
N ILE A 13 8.07 7.22 -7.45
CA ILE A 13 6.75 7.73 -7.07
C ILE A 13 7.00 9.22 -6.87
N GLU A 14 6.59 10.04 -7.83
CA GLU A 14 6.38 11.46 -7.59
C GLU A 14 5.67 11.56 -6.24
N ASN A 15 6.37 12.04 -5.22
CA ASN A 15 5.71 12.62 -4.07
C ASN A 15 5.27 13.98 -4.59
N PRO A 16 4.01 14.16 -5.07
CA PRO A 16 3.51 15.52 -5.17
C PRO A 16 3.71 16.11 -3.77
N ALA A 17 4.23 17.32 -3.70
CA ALA A 17 4.73 17.97 -2.49
C ALA A 17 3.72 18.10 -1.31
N GLY A 18 2.57 17.43 -1.36
CA GLY A 18 1.47 17.48 -0.39
C GLY A 18 1.66 16.65 0.89
N ASP A 19 2.40 15.53 0.87
CA ASP A 19 2.54 14.72 2.10
C ASP A 19 3.61 15.29 3.07
N ALA A 20 4.47 16.19 2.59
CA ALA A 20 5.58 16.73 3.36
C ALA A 20 5.07 17.61 4.52
N GLY A 21 5.31 17.16 5.76
CA GLY A 21 4.92 17.88 6.97
C GLY A 21 3.47 17.67 7.42
N CYS A 22 2.74 16.71 6.83
CA CYS A 22 1.44 16.31 7.37
C CYS A 22 1.61 15.64 8.74
N ARG A 23 0.93 16.18 9.76
CA ARG A 23 0.95 15.67 11.13
C ARG A 23 -0.39 15.05 11.55
N SER A 24 -1.31 14.88 10.60
CA SER A 24 -2.56 14.17 10.85
C SER A 24 -2.27 12.69 11.14
N PHE A 25 -2.89 12.15 12.17
CA PHE A 25 -2.86 10.72 12.47
C PHE A 25 -4.23 10.26 12.98
N ILE A 26 -4.47 8.96 12.84
CA ILE A 26 -5.69 8.32 13.32
C ILE A 26 -5.29 7.41 14.48
N TYR A 27 -5.96 7.57 15.62
CA TYR A 27 -5.88 6.60 16.70
C TYR A 27 -6.99 5.57 16.52
N ILE A 28 -6.61 4.30 16.50
CA ILE A 28 -7.53 3.17 16.34
C ILE A 28 -7.40 2.27 17.56
N SER A 29 -8.48 2.12 18.33
CA SER A 29 -8.59 1.12 19.39
C SER A 29 -9.58 0.03 18.99
N ILE A 30 -9.21 -1.23 19.23
CA ILE A 30 -10.06 -2.40 18.98
C ILE A 30 -10.41 -3.00 20.33
N ASP A 31 -11.70 -3.07 20.64
CA ASP A 31 -12.23 -3.75 21.83
C ASP A 31 -13.30 -4.79 21.44
N SER A 32 -13.87 -5.47 22.43
CA SER A 32 -14.90 -6.49 22.22
C SER A 32 -16.19 -5.97 21.57
N ASN A 33 -16.40 -4.65 21.56
CA ASN A 33 -17.55 -3.98 20.96
C ASN A 33 -17.22 -3.39 19.57
N GLY A 34 -16.01 -3.62 19.04
CA GLY A 34 -15.60 -3.28 17.69
C GLY A 34 -14.50 -2.22 17.63
N TYR A 35 -14.48 -1.48 16.53
CA TYR A 35 -13.50 -0.45 16.22
C TYR A 35 -13.97 0.93 16.71
N LYS A 36 -13.10 1.63 17.45
CA LYS A 36 -13.25 3.07 17.73
C LYS A 36 -12.06 3.82 17.15
N GLY A 37 -12.35 4.79 16.29
CA GLY A 37 -11.35 5.66 15.69
C GLY A 37 -11.54 7.12 16.09
N SER A 38 -10.44 7.82 16.31
CA SER A 38 -10.44 9.29 16.41
C SER A 38 -9.37 9.87 15.48
N ASN A 39 -9.76 10.92 14.77
CA ASN A 39 -8.85 11.69 13.91
C ASN A 39 -8.23 12.81 14.74
N TYR A 40 -6.91 12.93 14.70
CA TYR A 40 -6.20 14.02 15.35
C TYR A 40 -5.54 14.90 14.29
N ALA A 41 -5.98 16.16 14.27
CA ALA A 41 -5.59 17.22 13.32
C ALA A 41 -6.13 17.03 11.88
N GLU A 42 -6.29 18.16 11.19
CA GLU A 42 -6.69 18.20 9.79
C GLU A 42 -5.51 17.93 8.86
N HIS A 43 -5.77 17.30 7.72
CA HIS A 43 -4.77 17.15 6.68
C HIS A 43 -4.51 18.49 5.99
N ASN A 44 -3.24 18.82 5.76
CA ASN A 44 -2.82 19.98 4.99
C ASN A 44 -2.73 19.70 3.48
N HIS A 45 -3.26 18.56 3.03
CA HIS A 45 -3.20 18.12 1.64
C HIS A 45 -4.45 17.33 1.26
N PRO A 46 -4.81 17.28 -0.04
CA PRO A 46 -5.86 16.40 -0.51
C PRO A 46 -5.42 14.92 -0.41
N PRO A 47 -6.37 13.98 -0.37
CA PRO A 47 -6.07 12.55 -0.40
C PRO A 47 -5.29 12.15 -1.67
N ASN A 48 -4.21 11.38 -1.51
CA ASN A 48 -3.48 10.81 -2.63
C ASN A 48 -4.02 9.41 -2.99
N TYR A 49 -5.07 9.38 -3.81
CA TYR A 49 -5.72 8.12 -4.20
C TYR A 49 -4.82 7.16 -4.97
N GLN A 50 -3.84 7.67 -5.73
CA GLN A 50 -2.88 6.80 -6.42
C GLN A 50 -1.98 6.05 -5.44
N ARG A 51 -1.48 6.76 -4.42
CA ARG A 51 -0.71 6.15 -3.32
C ARG A 51 -1.56 5.13 -2.57
N THR A 52 -2.81 5.48 -2.23
CA THR A 52 -3.74 4.54 -1.57
C THR A 52 -3.94 3.26 -2.39
N LYS A 53 -4.21 3.37 -3.71
CA LYS A 53 -4.38 2.21 -4.58
C LYS A 53 -3.15 1.31 -4.59
N ARG A 54 -1.95 1.88 -4.65
CA ARG A 54 -0.67 1.15 -4.61
C ARG A 54 -0.44 0.46 -3.27
N LEU A 55 -0.68 1.15 -2.15
CA LEU A 55 -0.57 0.56 -0.81
C LEU A 55 -1.52 -0.61 -0.62
N LEU A 56 -2.74 -0.53 -1.14
CA LEU A 56 -3.69 -1.65 -1.11
C LEU A 56 -3.20 -2.86 -1.89
N VAL A 57 -2.56 -2.67 -3.06
CA VAL A 57 -1.94 -3.78 -3.82
C VAL A 57 -0.80 -4.40 -3.01
N LEU A 58 0.08 -3.58 -2.44
CA LEU A 58 1.19 -4.07 -1.62
C LEU A 58 0.70 -4.86 -0.40
N GLN A 59 -0.37 -4.40 0.25
CA GLN A 59 -0.96 -5.12 1.38
C GLN A 59 -1.48 -6.50 0.95
N LYS A 60 -2.22 -6.58 -0.17
CA LYS A 60 -2.70 -7.87 -0.70
C LYS A 60 -1.55 -8.82 -1.06
N VAL A 61 -0.50 -8.31 -1.70
CA VAL A 61 0.70 -9.10 -2.02
C VAL A 61 1.32 -9.64 -0.74
N LYS A 62 1.47 -8.79 0.29
CA LYS A 62 2.03 -9.20 1.59
C LYS A 62 1.20 -10.29 2.25
N ASP A 63 -0.13 -10.15 2.25
CA ASP A 63 -1.03 -11.13 2.85
C ASP A 63 -0.94 -12.48 2.13
N ARG A 64 -0.89 -12.47 0.79
CA ARG A 64 -0.80 -13.69 -0.02
C ARG A 64 0.55 -14.38 0.10
N VAL A 65 1.66 -13.65 0.13
CA VAL A 65 3.01 -14.23 0.28
C VAL A 65 3.14 -15.00 1.61
N LEU A 66 2.42 -14.59 2.65
CA LEU A 66 2.44 -15.27 3.95
C LEU A 66 1.56 -16.52 3.99
N LEU A 67 0.56 -16.63 3.11
CA LEU A 67 -0.46 -17.68 3.12
C LEU A 67 -0.28 -18.71 2.01
N GLU A 68 0.36 -18.32 0.90
CA GLU A 68 0.50 -19.14 -0.29
C GLU A 68 1.97 -19.52 -0.53
N PRO A 69 2.25 -20.74 -1.00
CA PRO A 69 3.59 -21.13 -1.46
C PRO A 69 3.94 -20.51 -2.83
N THR A 70 3.01 -19.76 -3.45
CA THR A 70 3.17 -19.12 -4.74
C THR A 70 4.35 -18.13 -4.71
N PRO A 71 5.25 -18.14 -5.71
CA PRO A 71 6.33 -17.16 -5.79
C PRO A 71 5.82 -15.72 -5.79
N VAL A 72 6.50 -14.83 -5.05
CA VAL A 72 6.11 -13.42 -4.90
C VAL A 72 5.94 -12.69 -6.24
N THR A 73 6.75 -13.02 -7.24
CA THR A 73 6.67 -12.42 -8.59
C THR A 73 5.33 -12.70 -9.26
N ARG A 74 4.82 -13.93 -9.15
CA ARG A 74 3.50 -14.32 -9.68
C ARG A 74 2.36 -13.65 -8.91
N ILE A 75 2.49 -13.54 -7.60
CA ILE A 75 1.50 -12.84 -6.77
C ILE A 75 1.41 -11.36 -7.18
N ILE A 76 2.56 -10.70 -7.41
CA ILE A 76 2.60 -9.30 -7.87
C ILE A 76 1.94 -9.17 -9.25
N GLU A 77 2.28 -10.03 -10.21
CA GLU A 77 1.66 -10.04 -11.54
C GLU A 77 0.13 -10.15 -11.44
N ASP A 78 -0.37 -11.11 -10.68
CA ASP A 78 -1.81 -11.31 -10.50
C ASP A 78 -2.51 -10.09 -9.89
N GLU A 79 -1.96 -9.52 -8.81
CA GLU A 79 -2.57 -8.38 -8.11
C GLU A 79 -2.48 -7.08 -8.92
N TYR A 80 -1.42 -6.90 -9.71
CA TYR A 80 -1.22 -5.71 -10.53
C TYR A 80 -2.05 -5.76 -11.82
N ILE A 81 -2.16 -6.94 -12.45
CA ILE A 81 -2.94 -7.15 -13.68
C ILE A 81 -4.44 -7.08 -13.38
N LYS A 82 -4.94 -7.75 -12.33
CA LYS A 82 -6.38 -7.73 -11.99
C LYS A 82 -6.93 -6.31 -11.82
N LYS A 83 -6.14 -5.39 -11.25
CA LYS A 83 -6.56 -3.99 -11.03
C LYS A 83 -6.55 -3.10 -12.27
N GLN A 84 -5.95 -3.51 -13.39
CA GLN A 84 -6.01 -2.75 -14.65
C GLN A 84 -7.29 -3.01 -15.45
N PHE A 85 -8.04 -4.07 -15.13
CA PHE A 85 -9.22 -4.50 -15.90
C PHE A 85 -10.55 -4.38 -15.14
N GLU A 86 -10.54 -3.91 -13.90
CA GLU A 86 -11.75 -3.54 -13.15
C GLU A 86 -12.08 -2.07 -13.45
N HIS A 87 -12.84 -1.83 -14.54
CA HIS A 87 -13.42 -0.54 -14.92
C HIS A 87 -14.83 -0.36 -14.36
#